data_AF-A4RYB2-F1
#
_entry.id   AF-A4RYB2-F1
#
_cell.length_a   1.000
_cell.length_b   1.000
_cell.length_c   1.000
_cell.angle_alpha   90.00
_cell.angle_beta   90.00
_cell.angle_gamma   90.00
#
_symmetry.space_group_name_H-M   'P 1'
#
loop_
_entity.id
_entity.type
_entity.pdbx_description
1 polymer ?
#
loop_
_entity_poly.entity_id
_entity_poly.type
_entity_poly.pdbx_seq_one_letter_code
_entity_poly.pdbx_strand_id
1 'polypeptide(L)'
;MADVALRRCDCAPRRRLEILRAVREAFEREGDARAVAGDAGGMKRIAEAIARGIDDAATHVVVGRGDFNVNLRFAKKSLAYATARARGRRGSAGGKEAPEFRVLVFDSLSLGSGVDGTQQLAFQAMRDEHDEATETAKRRKGSATATVTSDVDGIPRAIVNTVLKVLSDADTADDDHDERASAIREELTRKFGSFWHVVSDEKDFAVASRATELPVQDGDDGEMKRISMRFRRKNCTYEVWHHVAPFDRYGFRKMTWAQKARYMRYFLIIFCACALVWYKYECAKDTHGVRRLVCRALPTLSPVAIGLFIFFVVSAHVDTSAWKKVT
;
A
#
# COMPACT_ATOMS: atom_id res chain seq x y z
N MET A 1 21.20 -6.38 18.32
CA MET A 1 20.26 -6.72 17.25
C MET A 1 18.86 -6.73 17.83
N ALA A 2 17.90 -6.12 17.15
CA ALA A 2 16.49 -6.31 17.52
C ALA A 2 16.11 -7.79 17.35
N ASP A 3 15.37 -8.34 18.31
CA ASP A 3 14.88 -9.70 18.20
C ASP A 3 13.61 -9.69 17.35
N VAL A 4 13.62 -10.39 16.22
CA VAL A 4 12.52 -10.39 15.25
C VAL A 4 12.24 -11.83 14.85
N ALA A 5 11.01 -12.28 15.12
CA ALA A 5 10.55 -13.62 14.84
C ALA A 5 9.34 -13.57 13.90
N LEU A 6 9.42 -14.27 12.77
CA LEU A 6 8.27 -14.41 11.88
C LEU A 6 7.37 -15.55 12.37
N ARG A 7 6.12 -15.25 12.67
CA ARG A 7 5.15 -16.22 13.21
C ARG A 7 4.34 -16.88 12.10
N ARG A 8 3.90 -16.09 11.11
CA ARG A 8 3.19 -16.57 9.92
C ARG A 8 3.65 -15.78 8.70
N CYS A 9 3.80 -16.44 7.56
CA CYS A 9 4.14 -15.77 6.32
C CYS A 9 3.68 -16.60 5.13
N ASP A 10 2.73 -16.05 4.39
CA ASP A 10 2.19 -16.65 3.17
C ASP A 10 2.95 -16.11 1.93
N CYS A 11 3.95 -15.25 2.15
CA CYS A 11 4.71 -14.55 1.11
C CYS A 11 5.77 -15.44 0.44
N ALA A 12 6.14 -15.07 -0.79
CA ALA A 12 7.29 -15.66 -1.47
C ALA A 12 8.59 -15.44 -0.67
N PRO A 13 9.59 -16.35 -0.76
CA PRO A 13 10.82 -16.27 0.05
C PRO A 13 11.57 -14.93 -0.06
N ARG A 14 11.61 -14.32 -1.25
CA ARG A 14 12.23 -13.00 -1.46
C ARG A 14 11.52 -11.91 -0.65
N ARG A 15 10.19 -11.87 -0.72
CA ARG A 15 9.35 -10.91 0.00
C ARG A 15 9.43 -11.12 1.51
N ARG A 16 9.49 -12.37 1.95
CA ARG A 16 9.74 -12.72 3.35
C ARG A 16 11.05 -12.10 3.88
N LEU A 17 12.14 -12.21 3.13
CA LEU A 17 13.44 -11.65 3.51
C LEU A 17 13.43 -10.13 3.54
N GLU A 18 12.75 -9.50 2.57
CA GLU A 18 12.55 -8.06 2.51
C GLU A 18 11.80 -7.55 3.75
N ILE A 19 10.67 -8.17 4.09
CA ILE A 19 9.87 -7.82 5.27
C ILE A 19 10.69 -7.98 6.56
N LEU A 20 11.39 -9.11 6.73
CA LEU A 20 12.22 -9.34 7.90
C LEU A 20 13.35 -8.31 8.05
N ARG A 21 13.98 -7.92 6.94
CA ARG A 21 15.00 -6.88 6.92
C ARG A 21 14.41 -5.53 7.31
N ALA A 22 13.29 -5.14 6.69
CA ALA A 22 12.62 -3.86 6.97
C ALA A 22 12.19 -3.76 8.44
N VAL A 23 11.61 -4.83 9.00
CA VAL A 23 11.23 -4.89 10.43
C VAL A 23 12.46 -4.75 11.32
N ARG A 24 13.52 -5.53 11.06
CA ARG A 24 14.74 -5.45 11.88
C ARG A 24 15.35 -4.06 11.85
N GLU A 25 15.51 -3.47 10.67
CA GLU A 25 16.08 -2.14 10.50
C GLU A 25 15.23 -1.05 11.18
N ALA A 26 13.91 -1.12 11.06
CA ALA A 26 13.01 -0.18 11.73
C ALA A 26 13.14 -0.24 13.26
N PHE A 27 13.16 -1.44 13.84
CA PHE A 27 13.33 -1.61 15.29
C PHE A 27 14.76 -1.32 15.77
N GLU A 28 15.77 -1.37 14.90
CA GLU A 28 17.14 -0.98 15.25
C GLU A 28 17.34 0.54 15.21
N ARG A 29 16.68 1.25 14.28
CA ARG A 29 16.79 2.71 14.15
C ARG A 29 15.82 3.46 15.07
N GLU A 30 14.57 3.04 15.11
CA GLU A 30 13.47 3.75 15.78
C GLU A 30 13.10 3.12 17.13
N GLY A 31 13.55 1.90 17.41
CA GLY A 31 13.20 1.10 18.59
C GLY A 31 13.96 1.46 19.87
N ASP A 32 14.25 2.74 20.09
CA ASP A 32 14.85 3.21 21.34
C ASP A 32 13.80 3.16 22.46
N ALA A 33 14.17 2.58 23.62
CA ALA A 33 13.26 2.26 24.72
C ALA A 33 12.41 3.46 25.24
N ARG A 34 12.84 4.71 25.00
CA ARG A 34 12.11 5.93 25.36
C ARG A 34 10.97 6.28 24.39
N ALA A 35 11.11 6.00 23.09
CA ALA A 35 10.03 6.15 22.09
C ALA A 35 8.96 5.03 22.21
N VAL A 36 9.33 3.94 22.88
CA VAL A 36 8.60 2.67 22.98
C VAL A 36 7.80 2.56 24.30
N ALA A 37 7.94 3.53 25.21
CA ALA A 37 7.35 3.50 26.56
C ALA A 37 5.90 4.02 26.67
N GLY A 38 5.33 4.60 25.62
CA GLY A 38 3.92 5.09 25.65
C GLY A 38 3.57 6.10 24.57
N ASP A 39 4.53 6.52 23.74
CA ASP A 39 4.28 7.49 22.68
C ASP A 39 3.65 6.81 21.45
N ALA A 40 2.40 7.16 21.14
CA ALA A 40 1.73 6.76 19.91
C ALA A 40 2.52 7.19 18.65
N GLY A 41 3.29 8.28 18.74
CA GLY A 41 4.19 8.75 17.70
C GLY A 41 5.35 7.78 17.41
N GLY A 42 5.84 7.06 18.43
CA GLY A 42 6.91 6.07 18.27
C GLY A 42 6.51 4.87 17.43
N MET A 43 5.33 4.30 17.68
CA MET A 43 4.82 3.17 16.89
C MET A 43 4.50 3.58 15.45
N LYS A 44 4.00 4.80 15.25
CA LYS A 44 3.78 5.34 13.90
C LYS A 44 5.09 5.47 13.12
N ARG A 45 6.15 6.00 13.73
CA ARG A 45 7.49 6.06 13.10
C ARG A 45 8.02 4.67 12.71
N ILE A 46 7.84 3.68 13.58
CA ILE A 46 8.22 2.29 13.29
C ILE A 46 7.41 1.74 12.11
N ALA A 47 6.09 1.85 12.14
CA ALA A 47 5.21 1.36 11.07
C ALA A 47 5.58 1.99 9.72
N GLU A 48 5.81 3.31 9.69
CA GLU A 48 6.22 4.02 8.50
C GLU A 48 7.63 3.64 8.03
N ALA A 49 8.58 3.41 8.95
CA ALA A 49 9.93 2.97 8.61
C ALA A 49 9.92 1.57 7.97
N ILE A 50 9.07 0.66 8.47
CA ILE A 50 8.87 -0.66 7.86
C ILE A 50 8.26 -0.50 6.47
N ALA A 51 7.20 0.32 6.35
CA ALA A 51 6.54 0.56 5.06
C ALA A 51 7.48 1.19 4.02
N ARG A 52 8.40 2.08 4.44
CA ARG A 52 9.44 2.67 3.56
C ARG A 52 10.52 1.67 3.17
N GLY A 53 10.84 0.71 4.05
CA GLY A 53 11.83 -0.33 3.78
C GLY A 53 11.33 -1.43 2.81
N ILE A 54 10.03 -1.43 2.50
CA ILE A 54 9.39 -2.39 1.60
C ILE A 54 8.98 -1.63 0.34
N ASP A 55 9.60 -1.94 -0.80
CA ASP A 55 9.41 -1.18 -2.05
C ASP A 55 8.15 -1.63 -2.79
N ASP A 56 6.98 -1.43 -2.18
CA ASP A 56 5.69 -1.66 -2.83
C ASP A 56 4.63 -0.64 -2.41
N ALA A 57 3.98 -0.04 -3.42
CA ALA A 57 2.91 0.94 -3.24
C ALA A 57 1.61 0.33 -2.67
N ALA A 58 1.46 -0.99 -2.69
CA ALA A 58 0.28 -1.67 -2.16
C ALA A 58 0.40 -2.08 -0.68
N THR A 59 1.56 -1.92 -0.06
CA THR A 59 1.86 -2.45 1.27
C THR A 59 1.31 -1.58 2.40
N HIS A 60 0.70 -2.25 3.37
CA HIS A 60 0.24 -1.70 4.64
C HIS A 60 0.97 -2.39 5.78
N VAL A 61 1.27 -1.62 6.81
CA VAL A 61 1.93 -2.12 8.01
C VAL A 61 1.12 -1.71 9.23
N VAL A 62 0.81 -2.67 10.10
CA VAL A 62 0.21 -2.43 11.41
C VAL A 62 1.19 -2.86 12.48
N VAL A 63 1.45 -1.99 13.45
CA VAL A 63 2.31 -2.27 14.60
C VAL A 63 1.52 -2.05 15.87
N GLY A 64 1.41 -3.08 16.71
CA GLY A 64 0.68 -3.02 17.98
C GLY A 64 1.48 -3.61 19.15
N ARG A 65 1.11 -3.22 20.38
CA ARG A 65 1.70 -3.74 21.64
C ARG A 65 1.07 -5.04 22.13
N GLY A 66 0.09 -5.56 21.42
CA GLY A 66 -0.64 -6.77 21.75
C GLY A 66 -1.21 -7.43 20.52
N ASP A 67 -2.08 -8.40 20.75
CA ASP A 67 -2.90 -8.95 19.69
C ASP A 67 -4.02 -7.96 19.38
N PHE A 68 -3.98 -7.40 18.17
CA PHE A 68 -4.98 -6.48 17.65
C PHE A 68 -5.88 -7.22 16.68
N ASN A 69 -7.16 -6.83 16.63
CA ASN A 69 -8.09 -7.42 15.69
C ASN A 69 -8.07 -6.69 14.34
N VAL A 70 -8.17 -7.46 13.26
CA VAL A 70 -8.02 -6.96 11.90
C VAL A 70 -9.10 -7.51 10.99
N ASN A 71 -9.89 -6.61 10.41
CA ASN A 71 -10.82 -6.95 9.33
C ASN A 71 -10.34 -6.33 8.02
N LEU A 72 -9.63 -7.14 7.22
CA LEU A 72 -8.84 -6.67 6.08
C LEU A 72 -9.18 -7.46 4.81
N ARG A 73 -9.13 -6.78 3.66
CA ARG A 73 -9.03 -7.42 2.34
C ARG A 73 -7.60 -7.27 1.83
N PHE A 74 -6.90 -8.39 1.63
CA PHE A 74 -5.50 -8.41 1.22
C PHE A 74 -5.27 -9.35 0.03
N ALA A 75 -4.17 -9.13 -0.69
CA ALA A 75 -3.79 -9.95 -1.82
C ALA A 75 -3.38 -11.36 -1.39
N LYS A 76 -3.73 -12.38 -2.18
CA LYS A 76 -3.33 -13.76 -1.87
C LYS A 76 -1.79 -13.83 -1.85
N LYS A 77 -1.23 -14.49 -0.82
CA LYS A 77 0.24 -14.64 -0.62
C LYS A 77 1.00 -13.33 -0.33
N SER A 78 0.36 -12.30 0.21
CA SER A 78 1.04 -11.07 0.66
C SER A 78 1.11 -10.91 2.19
N LEU A 79 0.44 -11.78 2.95
CA LEU A 79 0.32 -11.64 4.40
C LEU A 79 1.59 -12.13 5.10
N ALA A 80 2.12 -11.31 6.00
CA ALA A 80 3.18 -11.66 6.93
C ALA A 80 2.87 -11.11 8.32
N TYR A 81 3.11 -11.93 9.33
CA TYR A 81 2.91 -11.59 10.73
C TYR A 81 4.18 -11.95 11.50
N ALA A 82 4.77 -10.94 12.11
CA ALA A 82 6.01 -11.01 12.86
C ALA A 82 5.82 -10.48 14.29
N THR A 83 6.69 -10.91 15.19
CA THR A 83 6.90 -10.25 16.47
C THR A 83 8.30 -9.66 16.51
N ALA A 84 8.42 -8.52 17.18
CA ALA A 84 9.67 -7.78 17.29
C ALA A 84 9.84 -7.22 18.70
N ARG A 85 11.04 -7.30 19.26
CA ARG A 85 11.41 -6.64 20.51
C ARG A 85 12.46 -5.59 20.22
N ALA A 86 12.16 -4.36 20.65
CA ALA A 86 13.11 -3.27 20.65
C ALA A 86 14.31 -3.63 21.54
N ARG A 87 15.48 -3.05 21.25
CA ARG A 87 16.67 -3.29 22.07
C ARG A 87 16.46 -2.64 23.43
N GLY A 88 16.12 -3.43 24.43
CA GLY A 88 16.35 -3.04 25.82
C GLY A 88 17.86 -2.87 26.01
N ARG A 89 18.32 -1.73 26.52
CA ARG A 89 19.64 -1.71 27.17
C ARG A 89 19.57 -2.76 28.29
N ARG A 90 20.24 -3.91 28.11
CA ARG A 90 20.72 -4.72 29.25
C ARG A 90 21.46 -3.75 30.16
N GLY A 91 20.81 -3.28 31.23
CA GLY A 91 21.34 -2.24 32.11
C GLY A 91 20.39 -1.09 32.45
N SER A 92 19.15 -1.03 31.93
CA SER A 92 18.17 -0.11 32.52
C SER A 92 17.80 -0.63 33.91
N ALA A 93 18.13 0.13 34.94
CA ALA A 93 17.91 -0.21 36.35
C ALA A 93 16.50 -0.78 36.55
N GLY A 94 16.42 -2.08 36.88
CA GLY A 94 15.15 -2.77 37.15
C GLY A 94 14.85 -4.04 36.34
N GLY A 95 15.71 -4.45 35.39
CA GLY A 95 15.61 -5.80 34.79
C GLY A 95 14.36 -6.11 33.96
N LYS A 96 13.53 -5.10 33.62
CA LYS A 96 12.33 -5.31 32.80
C LYS A 96 12.70 -5.52 31.34
N GLU A 97 12.24 -6.64 30.80
CA GLU A 97 12.37 -6.99 29.39
C GLU A 97 11.65 -5.96 28.51
N ALA A 98 12.21 -5.65 27.32
CA ALA A 98 11.60 -4.71 26.40
C ALA A 98 10.23 -5.24 25.91
N PRO A 99 9.23 -4.36 25.72
CA PRO A 99 7.90 -4.81 25.28
C PRO A 99 7.98 -5.48 23.91
N GLU A 100 7.23 -6.56 23.74
CA GLU A 100 7.07 -7.26 22.46
C GLU A 100 6.01 -6.55 21.61
N PHE A 101 6.36 -6.29 20.37
CA PHE A 101 5.50 -5.70 19.35
C PHE A 101 5.07 -6.75 18.36
N ARG A 102 3.85 -6.58 17.87
CA ARG A 102 3.25 -7.41 16.84
C ARG A 102 3.19 -6.58 15.58
N VAL A 103 3.69 -7.14 14.48
CA VAL A 103 3.80 -6.46 13.19
C VAL A 103 3.04 -7.28 12.17
N LEU A 104 2.02 -6.68 11.57
CA LEU A 104 1.29 -7.22 10.44
C LEU A 104 1.70 -6.46 9.19
N VAL A 105 2.10 -7.18 8.15
CA VAL A 105 2.41 -6.63 6.82
C VAL A 105 1.55 -7.34 5.81
N PHE A 106 0.87 -6.57 4.95
CA PHE A 106 0.09 -7.13 3.86
C PHE A 106 -0.02 -6.15 2.71
N ASP A 107 -0.25 -6.67 1.51
CA ASP A 107 -0.54 -5.86 0.34
C ASP A 107 -2.06 -5.84 0.11
N SER A 108 -2.62 -4.69 -0.24
CA SER A 108 -4.03 -4.63 -0.64
C SER A 108 -4.27 -5.36 -1.95
N LEU A 109 -5.52 -5.79 -2.13
CA LEU A 109 -5.95 -6.41 -3.37
C LEU A 109 -5.99 -5.37 -4.51
N SER A 110 -5.38 -5.70 -5.64
CA SER A 110 -5.45 -4.88 -6.87
C SER A 110 -6.73 -5.18 -7.63
N LEU A 111 -7.44 -4.15 -8.09
CA LEU A 111 -8.49 -4.32 -9.11
C LEU A 111 -7.83 -4.73 -10.42
N GLY A 112 -8.23 -5.90 -10.96
CA GLY A 112 -7.62 -6.52 -12.15
C GLY A 112 -7.81 -5.77 -13.48
N SER A 113 -8.44 -4.60 -13.46
CA SER A 113 -8.62 -3.69 -14.59
C SER A 113 -8.59 -2.24 -14.07
N GLY A 114 -7.78 -1.41 -14.69
CA GLY A 114 -7.55 -0.02 -14.28
C GLY A 114 -8.81 0.84 -14.41
N VAL A 115 -9.03 1.69 -13.42
CA VAL A 115 -10.07 2.72 -13.34
C VAL A 115 -11.47 2.19 -13.04
N ASP A 116 -11.82 2.19 -11.74
CA ASP A 116 -13.11 2.77 -11.27
C ASP A 116 -13.20 2.82 -9.74
N GLY A 117 -12.41 2.06 -8.97
CA GLY A 117 -12.60 2.00 -7.49
C GLY A 117 -12.47 3.35 -6.76
N THR A 118 -11.42 4.14 -7.05
CA THR A 118 -11.24 5.48 -6.45
C THR A 118 -12.24 6.50 -6.98
N GLN A 119 -12.57 6.43 -8.28
CA GLN A 119 -13.54 7.35 -8.91
C GLN A 119 -14.98 7.04 -8.49
N GLN A 120 -15.32 5.77 -8.34
CA GLN A 120 -16.57 5.28 -7.79
C GLN A 120 -16.71 5.68 -6.33
N LEU A 121 -15.65 5.54 -5.53
CA LEU A 121 -15.66 6.04 -4.16
C LEU A 121 -15.85 7.55 -4.12
N ALA A 122 -15.12 8.32 -4.95
CA ALA A 122 -15.30 9.77 -5.03
C ALA A 122 -16.75 10.12 -5.43
N PHE A 123 -17.29 9.46 -6.45
CA PHE A 123 -18.66 9.68 -6.92
C PHE A 123 -19.71 9.33 -5.86
N GLN A 124 -19.58 8.18 -5.20
CA GLN A 124 -20.52 7.74 -4.16
C GLN A 124 -20.42 8.64 -2.93
N ALA A 125 -19.22 8.98 -2.50
CA ALA A 125 -19.00 9.86 -1.36
C ALA A 125 -19.53 11.28 -1.60
N MET A 126 -19.40 11.80 -2.83
CA MET A 126 -19.94 13.12 -3.19
C MET A 126 -21.46 13.11 -3.44
N ARG A 127 -22.02 11.98 -3.92
CA ARG A 127 -23.46 11.85 -4.13
C ARG A 127 -24.24 11.81 -2.80
N ASP A 128 -23.68 11.16 -1.79
CA ASP A 128 -24.37 10.95 -0.50
C ASP A 128 -24.36 12.20 0.41
N GLU A 129 -23.63 13.27 0.06
CA GLU A 129 -23.67 14.56 0.79
C GLU A 129 -25.04 15.25 0.71
N HIS A 130 -25.84 14.98 -0.31
CA HIS A 130 -27.16 15.58 -0.47
C HIS A 130 -28.28 14.81 0.25
N ASP A 131 -28.05 13.54 0.60
CA ASP A 131 -29.11 12.65 1.09
C ASP A 131 -29.04 12.37 2.60
N GLU A 132 -27.89 12.56 3.27
CA GLU A 132 -27.79 12.36 4.72
C GLU A 132 -27.82 13.70 5.46
N ALA A 133 -29.03 14.20 5.71
CA ALA A 133 -29.27 15.09 6.84
C ALA A 133 -28.63 14.46 8.09
N THR A 134 -28.00 15.28 8.94
CA THR A 134 -27.49 14.92 10.27
C THR A 134 -28.59 14.32 11.15
N GLU A 135 -28.99 13.09 10.89
CA GLU A 135 -29.62 12.26 11.90
C GLU A 135 -28.50 11.89 12.87
N THR A 136 -28.23 12.81 13.80
CA THR A 136 -27.73 12.44 15.11
C THR A 136 -28.56 11.24 15.55
N ALA A 137 -27.98 10.04 15.46
CA ALA A 137 -28.57 8.81 15.95
C ALA A 137 -29.27 9.12 17.26
N LYS A 138 -30.59 8.83 17.35
CA LYS A 138 -31.44 9.12 18.52
C LYS A 138 -30.64 8.82 19.78
N ARG A 139 -30.17 9.88 20.44
CA ARG A 139 -29.27 9.79 21.60
C ARG A 139 -30.01 9.10 22.74
N ARG A 140 -29.76 7.82 22.97
CA ARG A 140 -30.13 7.18 24.23
C ARG A 140 -29.17 7.68 25.31
N LYS A 141 -29.75 8.25 26.38
CA LYS A 141 -29.03 8.74 27.56
C LYS A 141 -28.22 7.58 28.15
N GLY A 142 -26.89 7.67 28.10
CA GLY A 142 -25.97 6.66 28.66
C GLY A 142 -25.19 5.81 27.65
N SER A 143 -25.42 5.92 26.34
CA SER A 143 -24.56 5.25 25.33
C SER A 143 -23.19 5.93 25.27
N ALA A 144 -22.11 5.15 25.29
CA ALA A 144 -20.75 5.68 25.16
C ALA A 144 -20.55 6.25 23.74
N THR A 145 -20.45 7.58 23.66
CA THR A 145 -20.29 8.29 22.39
C THR A 145 -18.95 7.96 21.74
N ALA A 146 -18.98 7.50 20.49
CA ALA A 146 -17.78 7.38 19.68
C ALA A 146 -17.28 8.77 19.27
N THR A 147 -15.98 8.96 19.27
CA THR A 147 -15.34 10.24 18.93
C THR A 147 -14.29 10.04 17.85
N VAL A 148 -14.15 11.02 16.98
CA VAL A 148 -13.06 11.08 15.99
C VAL A 148 -11.82 11.64 16.68
N THR A 149 -10.69 10.99 16.49
CA THR A 149 -9.39 11.34 17.13
C THR A 149 -8.30 11.72 16.14
N SER A 150 -8.56 11.55 14.85
CA SER A 150 -7.69 12.00 13.75
C SER A 150 -8.22 13.29 13.13
N ASP A 151 -7.35 14.00 12.41
CA ASP A 151 -7.76 15.02 11.47
C ASP A 151 -8.56 14.37 10.32
N VAL A 152 -9.83 14.76 10.21
CA VAL A 152 -10.75 14.33 9.15
C VAL A 152 -11.21 15.50 8.28
N ASP A 153 -10.58 16.67 8.43
CA ASP A 153 -10.91 17.82 7.60
C ASP A 153 -10.56 17.50 6.14
N GLY A 154 -11.54 17.70 5.26
CA GLY A 154 -11.48 17.33 3.84
C GLY A 154 -11.86 15.88 3.50
N ILE A 155 -12.22 15.04 4.49
CA ILE A 155 -12.83 13.73 4.24
C ILE A 155 -14.36 13.88 4.11
N PRO A 156 -15.02 13.26 3.11
CA PRO A 156 -16.47 13.32 2.97
C PRO A 156 -17.20 12.90 4.25
N ARG A 157 -18.10 13.78 4.74
CA ARG A 157 -18.78 13.60 6.04
C ARG A 157 -19.64 12.34 6.08
N ALA A 158 -20.21 11.92 4.95
CA ALA A 158 -20.99 10.70 4.83
C ALA A 158 -20.21 9.45 5.29
N ILE A 159 -18.91 9.39 4.97
CA ILE A 159 -18.03 8.28 5.38
C ILE A 159 -17.83 8.31 6.90
N VAL A 160 -17.48 9.49 7.44
CA VAL A 160 -17.25 9.68 8.88
C VAL A 160 -18.52 9.36 9.69
N ASN A 161 -19.66 9.88 9.26
CA ASN A 161 -20.95 9.67 9.90
C ASN A 161 -21.39 8.21 9.87
N THR A 162 -21.12 7.50 8.78
CA THR A 162 -21.40 6.07 8.68
C THR A 162 -20.64 5.28 9.75
N VAL A 163 -19.35 5.56 9.96
CA VAL A 163 -18.57 4.89 11.02
C VAL A 163 -19.08 5.27 12.41
N LEU A 164 -19.33 6.55 12.66
CA LEU A 164 -19.85 7.01 13.96
C LEU A 164 -21.21 6.41 14.28
N LYS A 165 -22.08 6.22 13.28
CA LYS A 165 -23.38 5.58 13.43
C LYS A 165 -23.23 4.13 13.90
N VAL A 166 -22.38 3.35 13.24
CA VAL A 166 -22.14 1.94 13.63
C VAL A 166 -21.49 1.84 15.01
N LEU A 167 -20.53 2.72 15.33
CA LEU A 167 -19.90 2.73 16.65
C LEU A 167 -20.86 3.18 17.76
N SER A 168 -21.83 4.03 17.45
CA SER A 168 -22.82 4.51 18.42
C SER A 168 -24.05 3.61 18.51
N ASP A 169 -24.15 2.60 17.64
CA ASP A 169 -25.26 1.65 17.64
C ASP A 169 -25.26 0.83 18.94
N ALA A 170 -26.43 0.81 19.58
CA ALA A 170 -26.66 0.16 20.86
C ALA A 170 -26.97 -1.33 20.71
N ASP A 171 -27.26 -1.79 19.50
CA ASP A 171 -27.72 -3.15 19.24
C ASP A 171 -26.57 -4.17 19.16
N THR A 172 -25.33 -3.72 18.97
CA THR A 172 -24.14 -4.58 19.10
C THR A 172 -23.81 -4.76 20.58
N ALA A 173 -23.58 -6.00 21.02
CA ALA A 173 -23.21 -6.30 22.40
C ALA A 173 -22.08 -5.36 22.86
N ASP A 174 -22.21 -4.83 24.07
CA ASP A 174 -21.55 -3.58 24.44
C ASP A 174 -20.02 -3.69 24.54
N ASP A 175 -19.51 -4.93 24.52
CA ASP A 175 -18.12 -5.36 24.65
C ASP A 175 -17.56 -6.14 23.43
N ASP A 176 -18.35 -6.38 22.37
CA ASP A 176 -17.84 -7.10 21.18
C ASP A 176 -17.23 -6.13 20.16
N HIS A 177 -15.95 -5.78 20.37
CA HIS A 177 -15.18 -4.91 19.48
C HIS A 177 -14.95 -5.52 18.09
N ASP A 178 -15.01 -6.85 17.97
CA ASP A 178 -14.73 -7.60 16.76
C ASP A 178 -15.94 -7.58 15.82
N GLU A 179 -17.12 -7.79 16.40
CA GLU A 179 -18.40 -7.63 15.71
C GLU A 179 -18.58 -6.19 15.21
N ARG A 180 -18.24 -5.19 16.03
CA ARG A 180 -18.31 -3.78 15.63
C ARG A 180 -17.33 -3.45 14.51
N ALA A 181 -16.09 -3.90 14.56
CA ALA A 181 -15.12 -3.69 13.47
C ALA A 181 -15.60 -4.32 12.15
N SER A 182 -16.27 -5.47 12.24
CA SER A 182 -16.87 -6.15 11.09
C SER A 182 -18.07 -5.39 10.53
N ALA A 183 -18.96 -4.92 11.40
CA ALA A 183 -20.11 -4.10 11.02
C ALA A 183 -19.68 -2.77 10.36
N ILE A 184 -18.64 -2.10 10.85
CA ILE A 184 -18.09 -0.88 10.24
C ILE A 184 -17.67 -1.17 8.80
N ARG A 185 -16.87 -2.22 8.60
CA ARG A 185 -16.37 -2.57 7.28
C ARG A 185 -17.50 -2.98 6.33
N GLU A 186 -18.49 -3.72 6.81
CA GLU A 186 -19.64 -4.17 6.02
C GLU A 186 -20.51 -3.00 5.59
N GLU A 187 -20.82 -2.08 6.51
CA GLU A 187 -21.64 -0.92 6.22
C GLU A 187 -20.95 0.04 5.24
N LEU A 188 -19.65 0.28 5.44
CA LEU A 188 -18.83 1.04 4.49
C LEU A 188 -18.76 0.34 3.13
N THR A 189 -18.64 -0.99 3.12
CA THR A 189 -18.63 -1.77 1.88
C THR A 189 -19.96 -1.67 1.13
N ARG A 190 -21.06 -1.68 1.88
CA ARG A 190 -22.42 -1.61 1.35
C ARG A 190 -22.72 -0.25 0.71
N LYS A 191 -22.28 0.85 1.34
CA LYS A 191 -22.51 2.22 0.85
C LYS A 191 -21.50 2.67 -0.20
N PHE A 192 -20.22 2.48 0.08
CA PHE A 192 -19.11 3.12 -0.64
C PHE A 192 -18.24 2.13 -1.44
N GLY A 193 -18.69 0.87 -1.58
CA GLY A 193 -17.94 -0.17 -2.26
C GLY A 193 -16.83 -0.78 -1.42
N SER A 194 -16.17 -1.81 -1.94
CA SER A 194 -15.20 -2.62 -1.18
C SER A 194 -13.86 -1.92 -0.89
N PHE A 195 -12.91 -2.63 -0.26
CA PHE A 195 -11.53 -2.18 0.03
C PHE A 195 -11.37 -1.28 1.27
N TRP A 196 -12.32 -1.37 2.19
CA TRP A 196 -12.18 -0.88 3.55
C TRP A 196 -11.38 -1.83 4.41
N HIS A 197 -10.51 -1.25 5.22
CA HIS A 197 -9.70 -1.92 6.23
C HIS A 197 -10.06 -1.33 7.58
N VAL A 198 -10.32 -2.21 8.56
CA VAL A 198 -10.63 -1.81 9.93
C VAL A 198 -9.72 -2.58 10.86
N VAL A 199 -9.02 -1.86 11.73
CA VAL A 199 -8.24 -2.43 12.84
C VAL A 199 -8.81 -1.89 14.14
N SER A 200 -9.01 -2.76 15.11
CA SER A 200 -9.46 -2.39 16.45
C SER A 200 -8.59 -3.05 17.52
N ASP A 201 -8.31 -2.30 18.58
CA ASP A 201 -7.63 -2.80 19.77
C ASP A 201 -7.90 -1.86 20.95
N GLU A 202 -7.88 -2.41 22.17
CA GLU A 202 -7.84 -1.66 23.42
C GLU A 202 -6.44 -1.12 23.70
N LYS A 203 -5.41 -1.82 23.23
CA LYS A 203 -4.01 -1.40 23.36
C LYS A 203 -3.61 -0.46 22.22
N ASP A 204 -2.53 0.28 22.46
CA ASP A 204 -2.02 1.18 21.44
C ASP A 204 -1.46 0.41 20.24
N PHE A 205 -1.87 0.86 19.06
CA PHE A 205 -1.35 0.45 17.77
C PHE A 205 -1.21 1.65 16.83
N ALA A 206 -0.47 1.45 15.74
CA ALA A 206 -0.32 2.40 14.66
C ALA A 206 -0.35 1.69 13.31
N VAL A 207 -0.95 2.35 12.31
CA VAL A 207 -0.97 1.89 10.93
C VAL A 207 -0.15 2.83 10.06
N ALA A 208 0.71 2.27 9.23
CA ALA A 208 1.27 2.93 8.06
C ALA A 208 0.56 2.37 6.83
N SER A 209 -0.42 3.12 6.36
CA SER A 209 -1.21 2.79 5.18
C SER A 209 -0.89 3.75 4.04
N ARG A 210 -1.03 3.25 2.81
CA ARG A 210 -1.10 4.10 1.62
C ARG A 210 -2.56 4.33 1.28
N ALA A 211 -3.33 4.97 2.17
CA ALA A 211 -4.76 5.17 1.94
C ALA A 211 -5.06 5.89 0.61
N THR A 212 -6.22 5.57 0.02
CA THR A 212 -6.73 6.25 -1.17
C THR A 212 -6.85 7.74 -0.92
N GLU A 213 -6.39 8.52 -1.88
CA GLU A 213 -6.49 9.98 -1.88
C GLU A 213 -7.76 10.40 -2.66
N LEU A 214 -8.56 11.27 -2.07
CA LEU A 214 -9.73 11.91 -2.68
C LEU A 214 -9.53 13.42 -2.77
N PRO A 215 -10.13 14.10 -3.77
CA PRO A 215 -10.13 15.56 -3.82
C PRO A 215 -10.87 16.14 -2.61
N VAL A 216 -10.33 17.20 -2.02
CA VAL A 216 -10.97 17.94 -0.93
C VAL A 216 -12.12 18.78 -1.49
N GLN A 217 -13.31 18.65 -0.92
CA GLN A 217 -14.53 19.29 -1.46
C GLN A 217 -14.57 20.82 -1.25
N ASP A 218 -13.77 21.34 -0.31
CA ASP A 218 -13.67 22.78 0.03
C ASP A 218 -12.21 23.30 0.03
N GLY A 219 -11.30 22.58 -0.64
CA GLY A 219 -9.87 22.90 -0.69
C GLY A 219 -9.48 23.74 -1.90
N ASP A 220 -8.24 24.19 -1.93
CA ASP A 220 -7.68 24.80 -3.14
C ASP A 220 -7.68 23.78 -4.31
N ASP A 221 -7.74 24.27 -5.55
CA ASP A 221 -7.75 23.43 -6.75
C ASP A 221 -6.61 22.39 -6.73
N GLY A 222 -6.98 21.11 -6.65
CA GLY A 222 -6.05 19.98 -6.66
C GLY A 222 -5.59 19.47 -5.30
N GLU A 223 -6.14 19.99 -4.19
CA GLU A 223 -5.89 19.44 -2.86
C GLU A 223 -6.49 18.03 -2.73
N MET A 224 -5.70 17.07 -2.25
CA MET A 224 -6.08 15.68 -2.08
C MET A 224 -5.90 15.24 -0.61
N LYS A 225 -6.90 14.57 -0.04
CA LYS A 225 -6.87 14.02 1.32
C LYS A 225 -6.89 12.50 1.31
N ARG A 226 -6.06 11.89 2.15
CA ARG A 226 -6.06 10.45 2.39
C ARG A 226 -7.24 10.05 3.27
N ILE A 227 -8.00 9.03 2.85
CA ILE A 227 -9.08 8.47 3.66
C ILE A 227 -8.50 7.53 4.71
N SER A 228 -7.98 8.11 5.78
CA SER A 228 -7.55 7.40 6.98
C SER A 228 -8.06 8.15 8.19
N MET A 229 -8.82 7.44 9.02
CA MET A 229 -9.58 8.04 10.11
C MET A 229 -9.49 7.15 11.35
N ARG A 230 -9.32 7.79 12.50
CA ARG A 230 -9.15 7.10 13.79
C ARG A 230 -10.29 7.49 14.73
N PHE A 231 -10.97 6.49 15.27
CA PHE A 231 -12.08 6.66 16.20
C PHE A 231 -11.76 6.05 17.56
N ARG A 232 -12.41 6.57 18.60
CA ARG A 232 -12.35 6.01 19.95
C ARG A 232 -13.74 5.86 20.52
N ARG A 233 -14.04 4.67 21.05
CA ARG A 233 -15.26 4.37 21.81
C ARG A 233 -14.85 3.64 23.08
N LYS A 234 -15.21 4.18 24.25
CA LYS A 234 -14.75 3.67 25.56
C LYS A 234 -13.21 3.54 25.59
N ASN A 235 -12.71 2.34 25.86
CA ASN A 235 -11.30 1.94 25.89
C ASN A 235 -10.75 1.48 24.53
N CYS A 236 -11.62 1.21 23.54
CA CYS A 236 -11.21 0.64 22.26
C CYS A 236 -10.98 1.73 21.20
N THR A 237 -9.91 1.56 20.43
CA THR A 237 -9.51 2.43 19.34
C THR A 237 -9.71 1.72 18.01
N TYR A 238 -10.26 2.43 17.03
CA TYR A 238 -10.52 1.91 15.69
C TYR A 238 -9.76 2.76 14.68
N GLU A 239 -9.04 2.12 13.77
CA GLU A 239 -8.42 2.79 12.62
C GLU A 239 -9.05 2.23 11.35
N VAL A 240 -9.63 3.14 10.56
CA VAL A 240 -10.37 2.83 9.35
C VAL A 240 -9.72 3.56 8.20
N TRP A 241 -9.41 2.84 7.13
CA TRP A 241 -8.93 3.45 5.90
C TRP A 241 -9.45 2.70 4.69
N HIS A 242 -9.48 3.40 3.57
CA HIS A 242 -9.76 2.81 2.27
C HIS A 242 -8.47 2.74 1.48
N HIS A 243 -8.22 1.63 0.78
CA HIS A 243 -7.15 1.58 -0.20
C HIS A 243 -7.45 0.64 -1.37
N VAL A 244 -7.48 1.21 -2.56
CA VAL A 244 -7.46 0.48 -3.82
C VAL A 244 -6.02 0.47 -4.34
N ALA A 245 -5.39 -0.71 -4.38
CA ALA A 245 -4.06 -0.81 -4.94
C ALA A 245 -4.09 -0.45 -6.44
N PRO A 246 -3.18 0.41 -6.92
CA PRO A 246 -3.12 0.75 -8.33
C PRO A 246 -2.90 -0.52 -9.16
N PHE A 247 -3.60 -0.62 -10.29
CA PHE A 247 -3.40 -1.72 -11.23
C PHE A 247 -1.99 -1.65 -11.79
N ASP A 248 -1.10 -2.48 -11.25
CA ASP A 248 0.28 -2.56 -11.70
C ASP A 248 0.58 -3.96 -12.26
N ARG A 249 -0.14 -4.32 -13.32
CA ARG A 249 0.18 -5.52 -14.11
C ARG A 249 1.31 -5.25 -15.12
N TYR A 250 1.61 -3.97 -15.40
CA TYR A 250 2.49 -3.54 -16.50
C TYR A 250 3.42 -2.35 -16.21
N GLY A 251 3.48 -1.84 -14.99
CA GLY A 251 4.41 -0.77 -14.65
C GLY A 251 5.84 -1.25 -14.82
N PHE A 252 6.59 -0.56 -15.68
CA PHE A 252 8.01 -0.78 -15.89
C PHE A 252 8.78 -0.79 -14.56
N ARG A 253 8.25 -0.21 -13.47
CA ARG A 253 8.89 -0.26 -12.14
C ARG A 253 8.84 -1.65 -11.47
N LYS A 254 7.76 -2.42 -11.59
CA LYS A 254 7.62 -3.73 -10.93
C LYS A 254 8.12 -4.92 -11.75
N MET A 255 8.40 -4.72 -13.04
CA MET A 255 8.99 -5.77 -13.88
C MET A 255 10.42 -6.10 -13.43
N THR A 256 10.70 -7.40 -13.29
CA THR A 256 12.09 -7.88 -13.17
C THR A 256 12.90 -7.44 -14.39
N TRP A 257 14.22 -7.26 -14.23
CA TRP A 257 15.09 -6.92 -15.36
C TRP A 257 14.94 -7.88 -16.54
N ALA A 258 14.78 -9.19 -16.26
CA ALA A 258 14.55 -10.20 -17.28
C ALA A 258 13.23 -9.97 -18.05
N GLN A 259 12.16 -9.55 -17.37
CA GLN A 259 10.89 -9.20 -18.03
C GLN A 259 11.05 -7.92 -18.87
N LYS A 260 11.70 -6.88 -18.35
CA LYS A 260 12.02 -5.65 -19.11
C LYS A 260 12.80 -5.97 -20.37
N ALA A 261 13.83 -6.79 -20.26
CA ALA A 261 14.66 -7.23 -21.38
C ALA A 261 13.85 -8.00 -22.43
N ARG A 262 12.88 -8.84 -22.02
CA ARG A 262 11.96 -9.51 -22.95
C ARG A 262 11.06 -8.52 -23.69
N TYR A 263 10.46 -7.54 -23.00
CA TYR A 263 9.64 -6.52 -23.66
C TYR A 263 10.46 -5.65 -24.61
N MET A 264 11.66 -5.21 -24.21
CA MET A 264 12.58 -4.47 -25.07
C MET A 264 13.02 -5.27 -26.30
N ARG A 265 13.19 -6.59 -26.17
CA ARG A 265 13.44 -7.49 -27.31
C ARG A 265 12.28 -7.46 -28.31
N TYR A 266 11.04 -7.63 -27.85
CA TYR A 266 9.87 -7.59 -28.75
C TYR A 266 9.70 -6.22 -29.40
N PHE A 267 9.89 -5.14 -28.62
CA PHE A 267 9.87 -3.78 -29.13
C PHE A 267 10.92 -3.56 -30.24
N LEU A 268 12.16 -4.03 -30.04
CA LEU A 268 13.22 -3.94 -31.05
C LEU A 268 12.88 -4.72 -32.32
N ILE A 269 12.28 -5.91 -32.21
CA ILE A 269 11.85 -6.70 -33.39
C ILE A 269 10.80 -5.91 -34.19
N ILE A 270 9.76 -5.40 -33.53
CA ILE A 270 8.69 -4.64 -34.18
C ILE A 270 9.26 -3.36 -34.80
N PHE A 271 10.08 -2.61 -34.06
CA PHE A 271 10.71 -1.39 -34.53
C PHE A 271 11.61 -1.64 -35.75
N CYS A 272 12.45 -2.68 -35.72
CA CYS A 272 13.30 -3.05 -36.85
C CYS A 272 12.48 -3.52 -38.07
N ALA A 273 11.39 -4.26 -37.85
CA ALA A 273 10.49 -4.67 -38.94
C ALA A 273 9.81 -3.45 -39.58
N CYS A 274 9.30 -2.51 -38.78
CA CYS A 274 8.75 -1.24 -39.26
C CYS A 274 9.81 -0.41 -40.01
N ALA A 275 11.03 -0.32 -39.47
CA ALA A 275 12.13 0.39 -40.10
C ALA A 275 12.57 -0.24 -41.43
N LEU A 276 12.54 -1.57 -41.54
CA LEU A 276 12.83 -2.29 -42.79
C LEU A 276 11.72 -2.09 -43.84
N VAL A 277 10.45 -2.13 -43.43
CA VAL A 277 9.31 -1.83 -44.32
C VAL A 277 9.38 -0.38 -44.79
N TRP A 278 9.66 0.55 -43.88
CA TRP A 278 9.86 1.97 -44.18
C TRP A 278 11.03 2.18 -45.14
N TYR A 279 12.18 1.54 -44.89
CA TYR A 279 13.35 1.57 -45.77
C TYR A 279 13.01 1.04 -47.16
N LYS A 280 12.34 -0.11 -47.27
CA LYS A 280 11.96 -0.68 -48.57
C LYS A 280 10.98 0.24 -49.30
N TYR A 281 10.00 0.82 -48.60
CA TYR A 281 9.03 1.75 -49.18
C TYR A 281 9.70 3.04 -49.67
N GLU A 282 10.60 3.61 -48.87
CA GLU A 282 11.28 4.87 -49.19
C GLU A 282 12.37 4.71 -50.24
N CYS A 283 13.15 3.63 -50.20
CA CYS A 283 14.22 3.40 -51.17
C CYS A 283 13.73 2.73 -52.48
N ALA A 284 12.48 2.24 -52.57
CA ALA A 284 11.92 1.65 -53.80
C ALA A 284 11.21 2.66 -54.73
N LYS A 285 10.76 3.81 -54.22
CA LYS A 285 10.24 4.88 -55.08
C LYS A 285 11.44 5.75 -55.47
N ASP A 286 11.65 6.00 -56.76
CA ASP A 286 12.71 6.90 -57.23
C ASP A 286 12.21 8.35 -57.20
N THR A 287 12.63 9.15 -56.20
CA THR A 287 12.50 10.63 -56.19
C THR A 287 13.27 11.29 -55.04
N HIS A 288 13.74 12.52 -55.26
CA HIS A 288 14.89 13.20 -54.62
C HIS A 288 14.81 13.57 -53.11
N GLY A 289 16.00 13.75 -52.50
CA GLY A 289 16.26 14.63 -51.35
C GLY A 289 16.29 13.96 -49.97
N VAL A 290 15.13 13.75 -49.36
CA VAL A 290 14.96 13.27 -47.97
C VAL A 290 15.38 11.79 -47.79
N ARG A 291 15.41 11.02 -48.89
CA ARG A 291 15.68 9.57 -48.92
C ARG A 291 17.15 9.17 -48.82
N ARG A 292 18.10 10.00 -49.26
CA ARG A 292 19.54 9.65 -49.18
C ARG A 292 20.02 9.49 -47.75
N LEU A 293 19.46 10.26 -46.81
CA LEU A 293 19.81 10.19 -45.41
C LEU A 293 19.28 8.89 -44.78
N VAL A 294 18.03 8.52 -45.06
CA VAL A 294 17.40 7.26 -44.60
C VAL A 294 18.10 6.04 -45.19
N CYS A 295 18.38 6.03 -46.51
CA CYS A 295 19.04 4.90 -47.16
C CYS A 295 20.53 4.76 -46.76
N ARG A 296 21.17 5.81 -46.19
CA ARG A 296 22.54 5.74 -45.61
C ARG A 296 22.55 5.46 -44.10
N ALA A 297 21.54 5.92 -43.36
CA ALA A 297 21.47 5.80 -41.90
C ALA A 297 21.05 4.40 -41.44
N LEU A 298 20.12 3.73 -42.14
CA LEU A 298 19.65 2.41 -41.72
C LEU A 298 20.75 1.32 -41.75
N PRO A 299 21.58 1.23 -42.82
CA PRO A 299 22.69 0.27 -42.86
C PRO A 299 23.74 0.52 -41.77
N THR A 300 23.97 1.79 -41.39
CA THR A 300 24.93 2.17 -40.34
C THR A 300 24.40 1.97 -38.92
N LEU A 301 23.08 2.05 -38.72
CA LEU A 301 22.42 1.80 -37.44
C LEU A 301 22.07 0.31 -37.22
N SER A 302 22.06 -0.50 -38.27
CA SER A 302 21.74 -1.94 -38.21
C SER A 302 22.65 -2.73 -37.26
N PRO A 303 23.99 -2.55 -37.26
CA PRO A 303 24.88 -3.23 -36.31
C PRO A 303 24.61 -2.82 -34.85
N VAL A 304 24.25 -1.56 -34.60
CA VAL A 304 23.91 -1.06 -33.27
C VAL A 304 22.60 -1.68 -32.78
N ALA A 305 21.58 -1.76 -33.64
CA ALA A 305 20.32 -2.41 -33.33
C ALA A 305 20.48 -3.91 -33.07
N ILE A 306 21.34 -4.60 -33.85
CA ILE A 306 21.69 -6.00 -33.63
C ILE A 306 22.43 -6.18 -32.30
N GLY A 307 23.38 -5.30 -31.98
CA GLY A 307 24.10 -5.31 -30.70
C GLY A 307 23.16 -5.14 -29.50
N LEU A 308 22.23 -4.18 -29.57
CA LEU A 308 21.19 -3.98 -28.55
C LEU A 308 20.26 -5.20 -28.44
N PHE A 309 19.87 -5.78 -29.56
CA PHE A 309 19.04 -6.99 -29.56
C PHE A 309 19.74 -8.17 -28.85
N ILE A 310 21.01 -8.43 -29.19
CA ILE A 310 21.81 -9.49 -28.54
C ILE A 310 21.95 -9.19 -27.05
N PHE A 311 22.25 -7.94 -26.67
CA PHE A 311 22.34 -7.53 -25.27
C PHE A 311 21.06 -7.84 -24.48
N PHE A 312 19.88 -7.53 -25.03
CA PHE A 312 18.60 -7.82 -24.37
C PHE A 312 18.26 -9.32 -24.38
N VAL A 313 18.65 -10.07 -25.41
CA VAL A 313 18.48 -11.54 -25.46
C VAL A 313 19.30 -12.21 -24.35
N VAL A 314 20.57 -11.83 -24.21
CA VAL A 314 21.46 -12.34 -23.16
C VAL A 314 20.95 -11.90 -21.79
N SER A 315 20.62 -10.61 -21.61
CA SER A 315 20.09 -10.08 -20.36
C SER A 315 18.75 -10.70 -19.92
N ALA A 316 17.96 -11.21 -20.86
CA ALA A 316 16.70 -11.92 -20.58
C ALA A 316 16.91 -13.39 -20.14
N HIS A 317 18.07 -13.99 -20.45
CA HIS A 317 18.42 -15.37 -20.14
C HIS A 317 19.38 -15.51 -18.95
N VAL A 318 20.19 -14.48 -18.67
CA VAL A 318 21.04 -14.47 -17.49
C VAL A 318 20.16 -14.25 -16.26
N ASP A 319 19.96 -15.34 -15.53
CA ASP A 319 19.33 -15.31 -14.23
C ASP A 319 20.13 -14.39 -13.32
N THR A 320 19.50 -13.31 -12.81
CA THR A 320 20.14 -12.25 -12.00
C THR A 320 20.80 -12.76 -10.70
N SER A 321 20.69 -14.06 -10.39
CA SER A 321 21.44 -14.75 -9.35
C SER A 321 22.94 -14.84 -9.64
N ALA A 322 23.37 -14.84 -10.91
CA ALA A 322 24.79 -14.93 -11.28
C ALA A 322 25.57 -13.63 -11.04
N TRP A 323 24.91 -12.46 -11.15
CA TRP A 323 25.56 -11.16 -10.97
C TRP A 323 25.87 -10.82 -9.50
N LYS A 324 25.17 -11.45 -8.54
CA LYS A 324 25.46 -11.28 -7.10
C LYS A 324 26.73 -11.97 -6.62
N LYS A 325 27.40 -12.75 -7.46
CA LYS A 325 28.66 -13.43 -7.12
C LYS A 325 29.90 -12.68 -7.61
N VAL A 326 29.75 -11.51 -8.25
CA VAL A 326 30.88 -10.76 -8.87
C VAL A 326 31.10 -9.38 -8.22
N THR A 327 30.41 -9.08 -7.12
CA THR A 327 30.64 -7.90 -6.25
C THR A 327 30.57 -8.34 -4.81
#